data_AF-A0A951LLP7-F1
#
_entry.id   AF-A0A951LLP7-F1
#
_cell.length_a   1.000
_cell.length_b   1.000
_cell.length_c   1.000
_cell.angle_alpha   90.00
_cell.angle_beta   90.00
_cell.angle_gamma   90.00
#
_symmetry.space_group_name_H-M   'P 1'
#
loop_
_entity.id
_entity.type
_entity.pdbx_description
1 polymer ?
#
loop_
_entity_poly.entity_id
_entity_poly.type
_entity_poly.pdbx_seq_one_letter_code
_entity_poly.pdbx_strand_id
1 'polypeptide(L)'
;MATSGDPPSSHSLTVQRANASLRRSEQRLAATRERRQRQRYSCLGCITLLLLLIAGIWGITSIRRNGPAAPQFIVVWPKYKFQQRMVSGATVLVRPSQPFTITVEDAEKWNLQWVTADVLASGSRMQWGPAQDNSTLLVRCRPAATGSQRFTARLWPERQIVLHGKTAPVVAGLRHRVTPPKDGLWIFPLILAKQPLTWDEHALALLMQATSLLPAKPPTGPAQPLWTLVPSFDLKTLPPASDIGTYAMLSAMHPENDLPWLARKMAQTAPKASIKFIVRLNQDEERPGQGILRIAFDGKGERGGWLKRFGVAAAEPVKWWEDAGRSSLAR
;
A
#
# COMPACT_ATOMS: atom_id res chain seq x y z
N MET A 1 113.22 21.95 -3.81
CA MET A 1 112.63 21.62 -5.13
C MET A 1 111.15 21.92 -5.06
N ALA A 2 110.74 23.09 -5.53
CA ALA A 2 109.34 23.49 -5.66
C ALA A 2 109.08 23.70 -7.16
N THR A 3 108.27 22.84 -7.76
CA THR A 3 107.83 22.98 -9.15
C THR A 3 106.66 23.96 -9.18
N SER A 4 106.88 25.10 -9.82
CA SER A 4 105.87 26.12 -10.11
C SER A 4 104.80 25.54 -11.03
N GLY A 5 103.57 25.40 -10.53
CA GLY A 5 102.41 25.15 -11.36
C GLY A 5 101.97 26.45 -12.03
N ASP A 6 102.05 26.49 -13.36
CA ASP A 6 101.51 27.60 -14.13
C ASP A 6 99.99 27.74 -13.90
N PRO A 7 99.49 28.97 -13.73
CA PRO A 7 98.07 29.19 -13.54
C PRO A 7 97.29 28.84 -14.82
N PRO A 8 96.17 28.10 -14.71
CA PRO A 8 95.37 27.77 -15.89
C PRO A 8 94.89 29.05 -16.57
N SER A 9 95.05 29.11 -17.89
CA SER A 9 94.68 30.26 -18.71
C SER A 9 93.21 30.65 -18.46
N SER A 10 92.94 31.95 -18.38
CA SER A 10 91.62 32.54 -18.07
C SER A 10 90.49 32.04 -18.99
N HIS A 11 90.83 31.59 -20.20
CA HIS A 11 89.93 30.94 -21.16
C HIS A 11 89.46 29.53 -20.73
N SER A 12 90.29 28.75 -20.04
CA SER A 12 89.92 27.40 -19.58
C SER A 12 88.92 27.42 -18.41
N LEU A 13 89.09 28.39 -17.50
CA LEU A 13 88.20 28.62 -16.35
C LEU A 13 86.83 29.16 -16.77
N THR A 14 86.78 29.97 -17.84
CA THR A 14 85.51 30.48 -18.38
C THR A 14 84.72 29.39 -19.10
N VAL A 15 85.38 28.52 -19.88
CA VAL A 15 84.73 27.37 -20.54
C VAL A 15 84.22 26.35 -19.52
N GLN A 16 84.98 26.06 -18.44
CA GLN A 16 84.50 25.18 -17.37
C GLN A 16 83.30 25.76 -16.61
N ARG A 17 83.30 27.08 -16.33
CA ARG A 17 82.15 27.75 -15.70
C ARG A 17 80.90 27.76 -16.59
N ALA A 18 81.08 27.95 -17.90
CA ALA A 18 79.98 27.89 -18.87
C ALA A 18 79.40 26.47 -19.01
N ASN A 19 80.24 25.43 -19.04
CA ASN A 19 79.76 24.04 -19.07
C ASN A 19 79.07 23.62 -17.76
N ALA A 20 79.55 24.11 -16.61
CA ALA A 20 78.91 23.85 -15.32
C ALA A 20 77.54 24.56 -15.19
N SER A 21 77.40 25.77 -15.75
CA SER A 21 76.12 26.49 -15.74
C SER A 21 75.10 25.85 -16.69
N LEU A 22 75.53 25.34 -17.85
CA LEU A 22 74.72 24.56 -18.78
C LEU A 22 74.24 23.24 -18.14
N ARG A 23 75.13 22.48 -17.49
CA ARG A 23 74.70 21.25 -16.78
C ARG A 23 73.71 21.54 -15.67
N ARG A 24 73.86 22.65 -14.93
CA ARG A 24 72.89 23.06 -13.90
C ARG A 24 71.55 23.51 -14.51
N SER A 25 71.55 24.17 -15.66
CA SER A 25 70.30 24.57 -16.34
C SER A 25 69.57 23.36 -16.93
N GLU A 26 70.30 22.39 -17.49
CA GLU A 26 69.76 21.11 -17.97
C GLU A 26 69.18 20.27 -16.83
N GLN A 27 69.87 20.16 -15.70
CA GLN A 27 69.36 19.47 -14.51
C GLN A 27 68.09 20.13 -13.95
N ARG A 28 68.01 21.47 -13.96
CA ARG A 28 66.80 22.21 -13.54
C ARG A 28 65.64 22.01 -14.52
N LEU A 29 65.91 21.97 -15.82
CA LEU A 29 64.92 21.68 -16.87
C LEU A 29 64.41 20.24 -16.79
N ALA A 30 65.29 19.26 -16.53
CA ALA A 30 64.92 17.87 -16.31
C ALA A 30 64.03 17.71 -15.07
N ALA A 31 64.41 18.32 -13.94
CA ALA A 31 63.64 18.27 -12.70
C ALA A 31 62.25 18.95 -12.83
N THR A 32 62.14 20.02 -13.61
CA THR A 32 60.83 20.66 -13.88
C THR A 32 59.96 19.84 -14.83
N ARG A 33 60.54 19.14 -15.81
CA ARG A 33 59.81 18.19 -16.66
C ARG A 33 59.25 17.02 -15.84
N GLU A 34 60.05 16.41 -14.96
CA GLU A 34 59.59 15.32 -14.09
C GLU A 34 58.46 15.76 -13.15
N ARG A 35 58.56 16.95 -12.53
CA ARG A 35 57.48 17.48 -11.66
C ARG A 35 56.18 17.71 -12.45
N ARG A 36 56.26 18.32 -13.64
CA ARG A 36 55.08 18.51 -14.51
C ARG A 36 54.48 17.17 -14.95
N GLN A 37 55.33 16.18 -15.23
CA GLN A 37 54.88 14.86 -15.65
C GLN A 37 54.19 14.11 -14.50
N ARG A 38 54.73 14.13 -13.28
CA ARG A 38 54.07 13.57 -12.08
C ARG A 38 52.76 14.28 -11.74
N GLN A 39 52.70 15.61 -11.84
CA GLN A 39 51.47 16.37 -11.65
C GLN A 39 50.40 16.01 -12.69
N ARG A 40 50.79 15.84 -13.96
CA ARG A 40 49.86 15.40 -15.02
C ARG A 40 49.34 14.00 -14.75
N TYR A 41 50.19 13.04 -14.40
CA TYR A 41 49.75 11.68 -14.07
C TYR A 41 48.88 11.63 -12.81
N SER A 42 49.19 12.42 -11.78
CA SER A 42 48.34 12.55 -10.60
C SER A 42 46.97 13.15 -10.92
N CYS A 43 46.94 14.18 -11.77
CA CYS A 43 45.69 14.83 -12.18
C CYS A 43 44.83 13.92 -13.06
N LEU A 44 45.44 13.23 -14.05
CA LEU A 44 44.80 12.20 -14.85
C LEU A 44 44.28 11.03 -13.98
N GLY A 45 45.04 10.62 -12.97
CA GLY A 45 44.62 9.61 -11.98
C GLY A 45 43.39 10.07 -11.19
N CYS A 46 43.39 11.31 -10.69
CA CYS A 46 42.22 11.86 -10.00
C CYS A 46 41.00 11.99 -10.91
N ILE A 47 41.18 12.44 -12.17
CA ILE A 47 40.09 12.58 -13.14
C ILE A 47 39.50 11.21 -13.50
N THR A 48 40.34 10.20 -13.75
CA THR A 48 39.87 8.84 -14.05
C THR A 48 39.12 8.23 -12.86
N LEU A 49 39.62 8.42 -11.64
CA LEU A 49 38.95 7.94 -10.42
C LEU A 49 37.61 8.65 -10.19
N LEU A 50 37.54 9.97 -10.44
CA LEU A 50 36.30 10.75 -10.38
C LEU A 50 35.28 10.27 -11.41
N LEU A 51 35.70 10.03 -12.66
CA LEU A 51 34.83 9.52 -13.72
C LEU A 51 34.29 8.13 -13.40
N LEU A 52 35.11 7.25 -12.83
CA LEU A 52 34.68 5.93 -12.38
C LEU A 52 33.66 6.02 -11.23
N LEU A 53 33.85 6.95 -10.28
CA LEU A 53 32.88 7.21 -9.22
C LEU A 53 31.54 7.72 -9.78
N ILE A 54 31.58 8.69 -10.69
CA ILE A 54 30.36 9.23 -11.32
C ILE A 54 29.65 8.13 -12.11
N ALA A 55 30.37 7.36 -12.93
CA ALA A 55 29.80 6.23 -13.67
C ALA A 55 29.22 5.16 -12.74
N GLY A 56 29.86 4.87 -11.61
CA GLY A 56 29.35 3.96 -10.58
C GLY A 56 28.05 4.47 -9.95
N ILE A 57 28.00 5.75 -9.55
CA ILE A 57 26.80 6.38 -8.97
C ILE A 57 25.66 6.40 -10.01
N TRP A 58 25.97 6.75 -11.26
CA TRP A 58 24.99 6.78 -12.35
C TRP A 58 24.46 5.38 -12.68
N GLY A 59 25.34 4.37 -12.68
CA GLY A 59 24.96 2.97 -12.80
C GLY A 59 24.02 2.51 -11.68
N ILE A 60 24.36 2.78 -10.42
CA ILE A 60 23.53 2.40 -9.26
C ILE A 60 22.15 3.08 -9.31
N THR A 61 22.12 4.37 -9.63
CA THR A 61 20.86 5.15 -9.70
C THR A 61 19.99 4.71 -10.88
N SER A 62 20.58 4.45 -12.04
CA SER A 62 19.89 3.90 -13.22
C SER A 62 19.30 2.51 -12.95
N ILE A 63 20.09 1.62 -12.32
CA ILE A 63 19.66 0.27 -11.91
C ILE A 63 18.49 0.34 -10.90
N ARG A 64 18.51 1.29 -9.96
CA ARG A 64 17.41 1.50 -9.01
C ARG A 64 16.14 2.06 -9.65
N ARG A 65 16.27 2.92 -10.67
CA ARG A 65 15.14 3.54 -11.37
C ARG A 65 14.49 2.62 -12.41
N ASN A 66 15.29 1.82 -13.10
CA ASN A 66 14.82 0.96 -14.18
C ASN A 66 14.38 -0.44 -13.68
N GLY A 67 14.54 -0.72 -12.39
CA GLY A 67 13.99 -1.94 -11.79
C GLY A 67 12.45 -1.94 -11.84
N PRO A 68 11.81 -3.12 -11.90
CA PRO A 68 10.35 -3.20 -11.90
C PRO A 68 9.75 -2.58 -10.63
N ALA A 69 8.57 -1.95 -10.78
CA ALA A 69 7.83 -1.32 -9.68
C ALA A 69 7.45 -2.36 -8.61
N ALA A 70 7.39 -1.97 -7.33
CA ALA A 70 7.05 -2.90 -6.27
C ALA A 70 5.68 -3.55 -6.53
N PRO A 71 5.57 -4.89 -6.53
CA PRO A 71 4.32 -5.54 -6.85
C PRO A 71 3.33 -5.38 -5.69
N GLN A 72 2.04 -5.53 -5.99
CA GLN A 72 0.98 -5.49 -4.99
C GLN A 72 0.50 -6.90 -4.63
N PHE A 73 -0.13 -7.02 -3.46
CA PHE A 73 -0.84 -8.24 -3.10
C PHE A 73 -2.20 -8.28 -3.79
N ILE A 74 -2.59 -9.45 -4.27
CA ILE A 74 -3.94 -9.73 -4.74
C ILE A 74 -4.51 -10.84 -3.87
N VAL A 75 -5.54 -10.52 -3.10
CA VAL A 75 -6.25 -11.48 -2.24
C VAL A 75 -7.42 -12.07 -3.02
N VAL A 76 -7.48 -13.40 -3.11
CA VAL A 76 -8.50 -14.17 -3.84
C VAL A 76 -9.30 -15.03 -2.88
N TRP A 77 -10.62 -14.80 -2.86
CA TRP A 77 -11.53 -15.53 -1.98
C TRP A 77 -12.04 -16.83 -2.61
N PRO A 78 -11.94 -17.99 -1.92
CA PRO A 78 -12.34 -19.27 -2.47
C PRO A 78 -13.84 -19.33 -2.78
N LYS A 79 -14.70 -18.71 -1.97
CA LYS A 79 -16.16 -18.81 -2.12
C LYS A 79 -16.75 -17.88 -3.18
N TYR A 80 -16.18 -16.69 -3.36
CA TYR A 80 -16.79 -15.63 -4.17
C TYR A 80 -15.96 -15.23 -5.39
N LYS A 81 -14.77 -15.82 -5.57
CA LYS A 81 -13.82 -15.50 -6.65
C LYS A 81 -13.52 -13.99 -6.79
N PHE A 82 -13.79 -13.23 -5.72
CA PHE A 82 -13.50 -11.81 -5.65
C PHE A 82 -12.00 -11.63 -5.47
N GLN A 83 -11.43 -10.74 -6.27
CA GLN A 83 -10.02 -10.36 -6.21
C GLN A 83 -9.91 -8.94 -5.67
N GLN A 84 -9.10 -8.75 -4.64
CA GLN A 84 -8.85 -7.44 -4.06
C GLN A 84 -7.37 -7.11 -4.11
N ARG A 85 -7.04 -5.97 -4.72
CA ARG A 85 -5.69 -5.42 -4.71
C ARG A 85 -5.43 -4.75 -3.35
N MET A 86 -4.29 -5.09 -2.76
CA MET A 86 -3.89 -4.65 -1.43
C MET A 86 -2.54 -3.95 -1.53
N VAL A 87 -2.46 -2.77 -0.92
CA VAL A 87 -1.20 -2.04 -0.79
C VAL A 87 -0.28 -2.72 0.24
N SER A 88 1.03 -2.61 0.04
CA SER A 88 2.01 -3.10 1.02
C SER A 88 1.81 -2.40 2.37
N GLY A 89 1.89 -3.16 3.47
CA GLY A 89 1.66 -2.68 4.84
C GLY A 89 0.18 -2.65 5.24
N ALA A 90 -0.74 -2.99 4.34
CA ALA A 90 -2.16 -3.09 4.70
C ALA A 90 -2.37 -4.16 5.79
N THR A 91 -3.33 -3.89 6.69
CA THR A 91 -3.78 -4.92 7.63
C THR A 91 -5.07 -5.55 7.15
N VAL A 92 -5.13 -6.86 7.30
CA VAL A 92 -6.17 -7.77 6.86
C VAL A 92 -6.85 -8.33 8.08
N LEU A 93 -8.11 -7.96 8.26
CA LEU A 93 -8.93 -8.56 9.30
C LEU A 93 -9.73 -9.73 8.70
N VAL A 94 -9.64 -10.89 9.34
CA VAL A 94 -10.35 -12.11 8.91
C VAL A 94 -10.93 -12.88 10.08
N ARG A 95 -11.77 -13.87 9.75
CA ARG A 95 -12.25 -14.84 10.71
C ARG A 95 -11.09 -15.71 11.22
N PRO A 96 -11.11 -16.11 12.50
CA PRO A 96 -10.17 -17.10 13.01
C PRO A 96 -10.13 -18.33 12.10
N SER A 97 -8.92 -18.80 11.77
CA SER A 97 -8.69 -20.03 11.01
C SER A 97 -9.30 -20.07 9.61
N GLN A 98 -9.65 -18.94 9.00
CA GLN A 98 -10.13 -18.88 7.62
C GLN A 98 -8.97 -18.62 6.65
N PRO A 99 -8.47 -19.63 5.92
CA PRO A 99 -7.46 -19.41 4.90
C PRO A 99 -8.07 -18.74 3.67
N PHE A 100 -7.25 -17.94 3.00
CA PHE A 100 -7.54 -17.36 1.70
C PHE A 100 -6.29 -17.45 0.81
N THR A 101 -6.47 -17.32 -0.50
CA THR A 101 -5.37 -17.38 -1.44
C THR A 101 -4.83 -15.98 -1.68
N ILE A 102 -3.52 -15.82 -1.64
CA ILE A 102 -2.83 -14.58 -1.96
C ILE A 102 -1.94 -14.84 -3.15
N THR A 103 -1.97 -13.92 -4.10
CA THR A 103 -1.06 -13.88 -5.24
C THR A 103 -0.34 -12.54 -5.27
N VAL A 104 0.76 -12.48 -5.99
CA VAL A 104 1.51 -11.23 -6.24
C VAL A 104 1.16 -10.75 -7.65
N GLU A 105 0.90 -9.45 -7.80
CA GLU A 105 0.69 -8.84 -9.12
C GLU A 105 1.95 -9.01 -10.00
N ASP A 106 1.74 -9.37 -11.27
CA ASP A 106 2.81 -9.66 -12.25
C ASP A 106 3.85 -10.67 -11.72
N ALA A 107 3.42 -11.73 -11.04
CA ALA A 107 4.30 -12.70 -10.37
C ALA A 107 5.40 -13.27 -11.27
N GLU A 108 5.18 -13.38 -12.59
CA GLU A 108 6.16 -13.83 -13.58
C GLU A 108 7.40 -12.93 -13.69
N LYS A 109 7.30 -11.67 -13.27
CA LYS A 109 8.42 -10.71 -13.22
C LYS A 109 9.26 -10.88 -11.95
N TRP A 110 8.92 -11.81 -11.06
CA TRP A 110 9.52 -11.94 -9.73
C TRP A 110 9.81 -13.40 -9.35
N ASN A 111 10.97 -13.61 -8.75
CA ASN A 111 11.27 -14.75 -7.91
C ASN A 111 10.74 -14.45 -6.51
N LEU A 112 9.69 -15.17 -6.12
CA LEU A 112 8.92 -14.90 -4.91
C LEU A 112 9.24 -15.92 -3.82
N GLN A 113 9.54 -15.42 -2.63
CA GLN A 113 9.73 -16.21 -1.42
C GLN A 113 8.80 -15.67 -0.33
N TRP A 114 7.84 -16.50 0.05
CA TRP A 114 6.89 -16.24 1.11
C TRP A 114 7.49 -16.64 2.45
N VAL A 115 7.32 -15.76 3.43
CA VAL A 115 7.84 -15.92 4.78
C VAL A 115 6.72 -15.63 5.76
N THR A 116 6.42 -16.63 6.59
CA THR A 116 5.54 -16.53 7.77
C THR A 116 6.31 -17.03 8.98
N ALA A 117 5.73 -16.93 10.19
CA ALA A 117 6.38 -17.39 11.42
C ALA A 117 6.89 -18.85 11.32
N ASP A 118 6.12 -19.73 10.66
CA ASP A 118 6.38 -21.17 10.70
C ASP A 118 6.63 -21.79 9.31
N VAL A 119 6.40 -21.03 8.23
CA VAL A 119 6.46 -21.56 6.86
C VAL A 119 7.23 -20.63 5.95
N LEU A 120 8.15 -21.23 5.19
CA LEU A 120 8.92 -20.60 4.13
C LEU A 120 8.60 -21.34 2.83
N ALA A 121 7.96 -20.64 1.89
CA ALA A 121 7.44 -21.22 0.67
C ALA A 121 7.85 -20.38 -0.56
N SER A 122 7.84 -20.99 -1.74
CA SER A 122 8.13 -20.31 -3.01
C SER A 122 6.99 -20.50 -4.01
N GLY A 123 6.78 -19.53 -4.88
CA GLY A 123 5.78 -19.61 -5.95
C GLY A 123 4.97 -18.33 -6.12
N SER A 124 4.09 -18.29 -7.11
CA SER A 124 3.24 -17.13 -7.42
C SER A 124 2.02 -16.96 -6.50
N ARG A 125 1.72 -17.99 -5.69
CA ARG A 125 0.56 -18.04 -4.82
C ARG A 125 0.88 -18.69 -3.47
N MET A 126 0.20 -18.24 -2.44
CA MET A 126 0.22 -18.86 -1.10
C MET A 126 -1.19 -18.91 -0.53
N GLN A 127 -1.54 -20.02 0.10
CA GLN A 127 -2.69 -20.04 1.02
C GLN A 127 -2.22 -19.53 2.37
N TRP A 128 -2.89 -18.51 2.88
CA TRP A 128 -2.57 -17.92 4.17
C TRP A 128 -3.84 -17.55 4.92
N GLY A 129 -3.78 -17.69 6.24
CA GLY A 129 -4.71 -17.11 7.18
C GLY A 129 -3.92 -16.77 8.44
N PRO A 130 -4.16 -15.63 9.09
CA PRO A 130 -3.52 -15.30 10.34
C PRO A 130 -3.93 -16.31 11.41
N ALA A 131 -2.93 -16.95 12.01
CA ALA A 131 -3.13 -17.89 13.11
C ALA A 131 -3.56 -17.17 14.39
N GLN A 132 -3.04 -15.95 14.60
CA GLN A 132 -3.29 -15.12 15.76
C GLN A 132 -3.32 -13.62 15.38
N ASP A 133 -3.73 -12.79 16.32
CA ASP A 133 -3.63 -11.34 16.17
C ASP A 133 -2.19 -10.89 15.90
N ASN A 134 -2.05 -9.94 14.98
CA ASN A 134 -0.76 -9.40 14.51
C ASN A 134 0.15 -10.40 13.78
N SER A 135 -0.42 -11.50 13.26
CA SER A 135 0.31 -12.38 12.34
C SER A 135 0.82 -11.58 11.14
N THR A 136 2.02 -11.88 10.65
CA THR A 136 2.58 -11.21 9.47
C THR A 136 2.84 -12.21 8.35
N LEU A 137 2.56 -11.77 7.13
CA LEU A 137 2.97 -12.44 5.91
C LEU A 137 3.90 -11.50 5.15
N LEU A 138 5.13 -11.95 4.93
CA LEU A 138 6.13 -11.22 4.17
C LEU A 138 6.41 -11.95 2.86
N VAL A 139 6.51 -11.21 1.77
CA VAL A 139 7.02 -11.74 0.51
C VAL A 139 8.25 -10.99 0.10
N ARG A 140 9.33 -11.74 -0.10
CA ARG A 140 10.56 -11.26 -0.71
C ARG A 140 10.44 -11.43 -2.21
N CYS A 141 10.53 -10.33 -2.93
CA CYS A 141 10.41 -10.25 -4.37
C CYS A 141 11.77 -9.86 -4.94
N ARG A 142 12.46 -10.83 -5.55
CA ARG A 142 13.64 -10.56 -6.39
C ARG A 142 13.19 -10.49 -7.84
N PRO A 143 13.59 -9.50 -8.64
CA PRO A 143 13.20 -9.49 -10.04
C PRO A 143 13.66 -10.77 -10.75
N ALA A 144 12.78 -11.36 -11.55
CA ALA A 144 13.13 -12.45 -12.44
C ALA A 144 13.98 -11.88 -13.59
N ALA A 145 15.09 -12.54 -13.90
CA ALA A 145 15.99 -12.10 -14.95
C ALA A 145 16.33 -13.26 -15.89
N THR A 146 16.11 -13.04 -17.18
CA THR A 146 16.42 -13.98 -18.24
C THR A 146 17.51 -13.41 -19.15
N GLY A 147 18.30 -14.29 -19.78
CA GLY A 147 19.36 -13.90 -20.70
C GLY A 147 20.41 -12.95 -20.09
N SER A 148 20.76 -11.89 -20.82
CA SER A 148 21.78 -10.90 -20.45
C SER A 148 21.41 -10.06 -19.21
N GLN A 149 20.14 -10.01 -18.82
CA GLN A 149 19.71 -9.29 -17.62
C GLN A 149 20.20 -9.96 -16.33
N ARG A 150 20.61 -11.24 -16.37
CA ARG A 150 21.13 -11.95 -15.18
C ARG A 150 22.36 -11.28 -14.56
N PHE A 151 23.19 -10.64 -15.38
CA PHE A 151 24.42 -9.98 -14.93
C PHE A 151 24.14 -8.72 -14.13
N THR A 152 23.11 -7.96 -14.52
CA THR A 152 22.70 -6.72 -13.83
C THR A 152 21.66 -6.96 -12.75
N ALA A 153 20.89 -8.06 -12.83
CA ALA A 153 19.83 -8.37 -11.88
C ALA A 153 20.30 -8.60 -10.44
N ARG A 154 21.54 -9.05 -10.25
CA ARG A 154 22.14 -9.15 -8.90
C ARG A 154 22.28 -7.79 -8.22
N LEU A 155 22.34 -6.71 -8.99
CA LEU A 155 22.44 -5.33 -8.49
C LEU A 155 21.05 -4.70 -8.27
N TRP A 156 19.97 -5.34 -8.73
CA TRP A 156 18.62 -4.85 -8.45
C TRP A 156 18.27 -5.08 -6.98
N PRO A 157 17.64 -4.09 -6.33
CA PRO A 157 17.23 -4.23 -4.95
C PRO A 157 16.16 -5.32 -4.83
N GLU A 158 16.31 -6.17 -3.82
CA GLU A 158 15.21 -7.00 -3.35
C GLU A 158 14.08 -6.10 -2.82
N ARG A 159 12.84 -6.42 -3.18
CA ARG A 159 11.66 -5.74 -2.64
C ARG A 159 11.01 -6.65 -1.61
N GLN A 160 10.46 -6.03 -0.58
CA GLN A 160 9.69 -6.74 0.43
C GLN A 160 8.33 -6.10 0.56
N ILE A 161 7.29 -6.92 0.51
CA ILE A 161 5.92 -6.51 0.76
C ILE A 161 5.40 -7.28 1.96
N VAL A 162 4.69 -6.57 2.84
CA VAL A 162 4.21 -7.12 4.11
C VAL A 162 2.71 -6.97 4.18
N LEU A 163 2.04 -8.01 4.64
CA LEU A 163 0.63 -8.04 4.95
C LEU A 163 0.47 -8.37 6.43
N HIS A 164 -0.23 -7.51 7.15
CA HIS A 164 -0.55 -7.75 8.56
C HIS A 164 -1.89 -8.46 8.67
N GLY A 165 -2.02 -9.39 9.60
CA GLY A 165 -3.23 -10.14 9.85
C GLY A 165 -3.79 -9.84 11.24
N LYS A 166 -5.11 -9.68 11.32
CA LYS A 166 -5.85 -9.54 12.56
C LYS A 166 -7.01 -10.52 12.57
N THR A 167 -7.24 -11.17 13.69
CA THR A 167 -8.37 -12.09 13.86
C THR A 167 -9.51 -11.37 14.57
N ALA A 168 -10.75 -11.64 14.15
CA ALA A 168 -11.93 -11.10 14.79
C ALA A 168 -12.44 -12.07 15.87
N PRO A 169 -12.18 -11.83 17.18
CA PRO A 169 -12.68 -12.71 18.22
C PRO A 169 -14.20 -12.79 18.22
N VAL A 170 -14.71 -14.01 18.43
CA VAL A 170 -16.13 -14.29 18.62
C VAL A 170 -16.53 -13.84 20.03
N VAL A 171 -17.55 -12.98 20.12
CA VAL A 171 -18.08 -12.50 21.40
C VAL A 171 -19.31 -13.30 21.82
N ALA A 172 -20.19 -13.64 20.88
CA ALA A 172 -21.37 -14.46 21.14
C ALA A 172 -21.92 -15.07 19.84
N GLY A 173 -22.00 -16.40 19.75
CA GLY A 173 -22.51 -17.08 18.56
C GLY A 173 -21.74 -16.68 17.29
N LEU A 174 -22.41 -15.94 16.40
CA LEU A 174 -21.85 -15.43 15.14
C LEU A 174 -21.51 -13.94 15.19
N ARG A 175 -21.41 -13.38 16.39
CA ARG A 175 -21.05 -11.98 16.62
C ARG A 175 -19.57 -11.85 16.91
N HIS A 176 -18.94 -10.92 16.23
CA HIS A 176 -17.51 -10.65 16.34
C HIS A 176 -17.25 -9.22 16.75
N ARG A 177 -16.10 -8.97 17.37
CA ARG A 177 -15.63 -7.63 17.73
C ARG A 177 -14.20 -7.44 17.28
N VAL A 178 -13.87 -6.24 16.80
CA VAL A 178 -12.49 -5.89 16.46
C VAL A 178 -12.21 -4.43 16.76
N THR A 179 -10.95 -4.13 17.04
CA THR A 179 -10.38 -2.78 16.89
C THR A 179 -9.49 -2.78 15.65
N PRO A 180 -9.94 -2.25 14.50
CA PRO A 180 -9.12 -2.22 13.30
C PRO A 180 -7.95 -1.24 13.48
N PRO A 181 -6.76 -1.54 12.94
CA PRO A 181 -5.68 -0.56 12.87
C PRO A 181 -5.99 0.55 11.85
N LYS A 182 -5.23 1.65 11.91
CA LYS A 182 -5.46 2.90 11.16
C LYS A 182 -5.67 2.70 9.64
N ASP A 183 -5.02 1.69 9.06
CA ASP A 183 -5.09 1.33 7.64
C ASP A 183 -5.59 -0.12 7.43
N GLY A 184 -6.41 -0.62 8.36
CA GLY A 184 -6.98 -1.96 8.30
C GLY A 184 -8.15 -2.05 7.33
N LEU A 185 -8.10 -3.04 6.44
CA LEU A 185 -9.22 -3.45 5.60
C LEU A 185 -9.82 -4.73 6.20
N TRP A 186 -11.11 -4.73 6.49
CA TRP A 186 -11.80 -6.00 6.78
C TRP A 186 -11.96 -6.75 5.48
N ILE A 187 -11.38 -7.95 5.37
CA ILE A 187 -11.49 -8.66 4.10
C ILE A 187 -12.75 -9.50 4.09
N PHE A 188 -13.82 -8.76 3.88
CA PHE A 188 -15.03 -9.25 3.27
C PHE A 188 -15.31 -8.29 2.11
N PRO A 189 -15.51 -8.81 0.89
CA PRO A 189 -15.58 -8.00 -0.32
C PRO A 189 -16.37 -6.69 -0.13
N LEU A 190 -15.70 -5.56 -0.38
CA LEU A 190 -16.30 -4.22 -0.45
C LEU A 190 -16.84 -3.67 0.90
N ILE A 191 -16.47 -4.26 2.04
CA ILE A 191 -16.82 -3.80 3.40
C ILE A 191 -15.57 -3.38 4.18
N LEU A 192 -15.58 -2.19 4.79
CA LEU A 192 -14.47 -1.65 5.58
C LEU A 192 -14.84 -1.42 7.05
N ALA A 193 -13.94 -1.67 7.99
CA ALA A 193 -14.06 -1.23 9.38
C ALA A 193 -12.93 -0.23 9.72
N LYS A 194 -13.29 0.99 10.13
CA LYS A 194 -12.31 2.06 10.47
C LYS A 194 -12.13 2.31 11.97
N GLN A 195 -12.98 1.72 12.80
CA GLN A 195 -13.03 1.96 14.24
C GLN A 195 -13.49 0.71 15.00
N PRO A 196 -13.30 0.66 16.33
CA PRO A 196 -13.76 -0.46 17.12
C PRO A 196 -15.26 -0.67 16.98
N LEU A 197 -15.68 -1.87 16.59
CA LEU A 197 -17.09 -2.18 16.37
C LEU A 197 -17.38 -3.66 16.58
N THR A 198 -18.68 -3.96 16.72
CA THR A 198 -19.23 -5.32 16.81
C THR A 198 -20.13 -5.54 15.61
N TRP A 199 -20.12 -6.75 15.05
CA TRP A 199 -20.98 -7.11 13.92
C TRP A 199 -21.44 -8.56 14.00
N ASP A 200 -22.43 -8.90 13.18
CA ASP A 200 -22.97 -10.24 12.97
C ASP A 200 -22.60 -10.75 11.57
N GLU A 201 -22.09 -11.97 11.45
CA GLU A 201 -21.70 -12.58 10.17
C GLU A 201 -22.82 -12.65 9.13
N HIS A 202 -24.07 -12.84 9.56
CA HIS A 202 -25.20 -12.86 8.63
C HIS A 202 -25.47 -11.48 8.01
N ALA A 203 -25.26 -10.41 8.79
CA ALA A 203 -25.45 -9.04 8.30
C ALA A 203 -24.47 -8.71 7.18
N LEU A 204 -23.24 -9.20 7.29
CA LEU A 204 -22.20 -9.00 6.30
C LEU A 204 -22.55 -9.73 5.01
N ALA A 205 -22.93 -11.00 5.10
CA ALA A 205 -23.40 -11.78 3.95
C ALA A 205 -24.53 -11.06 3.20
N LEU A 206 -25.47 -10.47 3.95
CA LEU A 206 -26.57 -9.70 3.38
C LEU A 206 -26.08 -8.39 2.72
N LEU A 207 -25.15 -7.65 3.34
CA LEU A 207 -24.55 -6.44 2.77
C LEU A 207 -23.79 -6.73 1.46
N MET A 208 -23.06 -7.84 1.40
CA MET A 208 -22.38 -8.28 0.18
C MET A 208 -23.36 -8.60 -0.95
N GLN A 209 -24.45 -9.30 -0.64
CA GLN A 209 -25.50 -9.57 -1.62
C GLN A 209 -26.10 -8.25 -2.11
N ALA A 210 -26.36 -7.31 -1.20
CA ALA A 210 -26.84 -5.97 -1.53
C ALA A 210 -25.88 -5.18 -2.43
N THR A 211 -24.56 -5.39 -2.32
CA THR A 211 -23.58 -4.79 -3.23
C THR A 211 -23.79 -5.20 -4.70
N SER A 212 -24.17 -6.44 -4.98
CA SER A 212 -24.43 -6.91 -6.35
C SER A 212 -25.67 -6.28 -7.00
N LEU A 213 -26.50 -5.62 -6.19
CA LEU A 213 -27.78 -5.04 -6.60
C LEU A 213 -27.64 -3.57 -7.06
N LEU A 214 -26.53 -2.90 -6.74
CA LEU A 214 -26.34 -1.50 -7.10
C LEU A 214 -26.00 -1.33 -8.59
N PRO A 215 -26.57 -0.30 -9.26
CA PRO A 215 -26.35 -0.05 -10.68
C PRO A 215 -24.93 0.44 -11.00
N ALA A 216 -24.26 1.12 -10.07
CA ALA A 216 -22.88 1.57 -10.24
C ALA A 216 -21.90 0.47 -9.82
N LYS A 217 -21.05 0.02 -10.75
CA LYS A 217 -19.88 -0.78 -10.40
C LYS A 217 -19.00 0.02 -9.43
N PRO A 218 -18.47 -0.58 -8.35
CA PRO A 218 -17.49 0.11 -7.51
C PRO A 218 -16.33 0.59 -8.41
N PRO A 219 -15.81 1.81 -8.20
CA PRO A 219 -14.77 2.36 -9.07
C PRO A 219 -13.61 1.38 -9.13
N THR A 220 -13.29 0.93 -10.35
CA THR A 220 -12.09 0.15 -10.63
C THR A 220 -10.88 1.05 -10.39
N GLY A 221 -10.35 0.97 -9.18
CA GLY A 221 -9.22 1.74 -8.65
C GLY A 221 -8.91 1.25 -7.22
N PRO A 222 -7.91 1.80 -6.52
CA PRO A 222 -7.58 1.40 -5.16
C PRO A 222 -8.76 1.66 -4.20
N ALA A 223 -9.60 0.62 -4.05
CA ALA A 223 -10.56 0.30 -2.99
C ALA A 223 -11.18 1.50 -2.23
N GLN A 224 -12.10 2.24 -2.86
CA GLN A 224 -13.14 2.89 -2.06
C GLN A 224 -14.15 1.82 -1.64
N PRO A 225 -14.32 1.55 -0.34
CA PRO A 225 -15.28 0.55 0.12
C PRO A 225 -16.69 1.05 -0.15
N LEU A 226 -17.54 0.18 -0.69
CA LEU A 226 -18.95 0.51 -0.88
C LEU A 226 -19.65 0.62 0.48
N TRP A 227 -19.32 -0.29 1.41
CA TRP A 227 -19.85 -0.30 2.77
C TRP A 227 -18.75 0.02 3.76
N THR A 228 -19.00 0.94 4.67
CA THR A 228 -18.12 1.16 5.84
C THR A 228 -18.91 0.83 7.10
N LEU A 229 -18.47 -0.16 7.86
CA LEU A 229 -19.01 -0.47 9.18
C LEU A 229 -18.78 0.71 10.13
N VAL A 230 -19.84 1.07 10.84
CA VAL A 230 -19.89 2.20 11.78
C VAL A 230 -20.41 1.71 13.14
N PRO A 231 -20.23 2.48 14.24
CA PRO A 231 -20.58 1.99 15.56
C PRO A 231 -22.10 2.11 15.82
N SER A 232 -22.75 3.05 15.15
CA SER A 232 -24.17 3.40 15.34
C SER A 232 -24.68 4.24 14.18
N PHE A 233 -25.97 4.57 14.21
CA PHE A 233 -26.54 5.60 13.34
C PHE A 233 -25.92 6.97 13.56
N ASP A 234 -25.66 7.36 14.80
CA ASP A 234 -25.25 8.71 15.14
C ASP A 234 -23.77 9.00 14.97
N LEU A 235 -22.95 7.96 14.81
CA LEU A 235 -21.48 8.00 14.70
C LEU A 235 -20.76 8.59 15.92
N LYS A 236 -21.44 9.44 16.70
CA LYS A 236 -20.95 10.11 17.91
C LYS A 236 -21.29 9.34 19.18
N THR A 237 -22.38 8.58 19.17
CA THR A 237 -22.86 7.82 20.33
C THR A 237 -22.74 6.33 20.06
N LEU A 238 -22.22 5.58 21.02
CA LEU A 238 -22.28 4.12 20.97
C LEU A 238 -23.71 3.67 21.24
N PRO A 239 -24.19 2.62 20.57
CA PRO A 239 -25.51 2.10 20.84
C PRO A 239 -25.54 1.43 22.23
N PRO A 240 -26.72 1.26 22.84
CA PRO A 240 -26.85 0.51 24.09
C PRO A 240 -26.24 -0.90 23.96
N ALA A 241 -25.68 -1.45 25.04
CA ALA A 241 -25.07 -2.78 25.01
C ALA A 241 -26.05 -3.90 24.59
N SER A 242 -27.35 -3.68 24.78
CA SER A 242 -28.42 -4.57 24.35
C SER A 242 -28.69 -4.52 22.84
N ASP A 243 -28.19 -3.51 22.13
CA ASP A 243 -28.33 -3.46 20.67
C ASP A 243 -27.36 -4.47 20.03
N ILE A 244 -27.95 -5.47 19.38
CA ILE A 244 -27.21 -6.51 18.68
C ILE A 244 -27.00 -6.22 17.19
N GLY A 245 -27.35 -5.01 16.74
CA GLY A 245 -27.29 -4.59 15.35
C GLY A 245 -25.88 -4.44 14.80
N THR A 246 -25.72 -4.77 13.52
CA THR A 246 -24.57 -4.38 12.68
C THR A 246 -24.93 -3.11 11.94
N TYR A 247 -24.06 -2.09 12.00
CA TYR A 247 -24.29 -0.82 11.31
C TYR A 247 -23.33 -0.65 10.14
N ALA A 248 -23.84 -0.25 8.99
CA ALA A 248 -23.06 -0.05 7.77
C ALA A 248 -23.48 1.23 7.05
N MET A 249 -22.51 2.07 6.76
CA MET A 249 -22.66 3.27 5.94
C MET A 249 -22.45 2.93 4.46
N LEU A 250 -23.39 3.31 3.60
CA LEU A 250 -23.32 3.19 2.15
C LEU A 250 -22.58 4.38 1.54
N SER A 251 -21.59 4.11 0.71
CA SER A 251 -20.93 5.11 -0.14
C SER A 251 -21.58 5.12 -1.52
N ALA A 252 -22.60 5.94 -1.72
CA ALA A 252 -23.32 6.11 -2.98
C ALA A 252 -23.56 7.59 -3.30
N MET A 253 -23.78 7.92 -4.58
CA MET A 253 -24.09 9.30 -4.99
C MET A 253 -25.47 9.75 -4.52
N HIS A 254 -26.45 8.83 -4.50
CA HIS A 254 -27.85 9.11 -4.15
C HIS A 254 -28.37 8.16 -3.06
N PRO A 255 -27.80 8.20 -1.84
CA PRO A 255 -28.19 7.29 -0.76
C PRO A 255 -29.67 7.39 -0.37
N GLU A 256 -30.32 8.53 -0.59
CA GLU A 256 -31.76 8.74 -0.43
C GLU A 256 -32.61 7.85 -1.33
N ASN A 257 -32.10 7.47 -2.50
CA ASN A 257 -32.78 6.60 -3.45
C ASN A 257 -32.31 5.15 -3.32
N ASP A 258 -30.99 4.95 -3.17
CA ASP A 258 -30.36 3.63 -3.17
C ASP A 258 -30.64 2.86 -1.88
N LEU A 259 -30.54 3.52 -0.72
CA LEU A 259 -30.62 2.84 0.58
C LEU A 259 -32.03 2.29 0.88
N PRO A 260 -33.14 3.04 0.67
CA PRO A 260 -34.47 2.48 0.86
C PRO A 260 -34.76 1.29 -0.06
N TRP A 261 -34.26 1.34 -1.30
CA TRP A 261 -34.39 0.24 -2.24
C TRP A 261 -33.59 -1.00 -1.80
N LEU A 262 -32.33 -0.81 -1.39
CA LEU A 262 -31.49 -1.89 -0.87
C LEU A 262 -32.09 -2.50 0.40
N ALA A 263 -32.54 -1.68 1.35
CA ALA A 263 -33.14 -2.14 2.60
C ALA A 263 -34.34 -3.06 2.34
N ARG A 264 -35.19 -2.71 1.36
CA ARG A 264 -36.29 -3.58 0.91
C ARG A 264 -35.82 -4.90 0.32
N LYS A 265 -34.84 -4.88 -0.57
CA LYS A 265 -34.30 -6.10 -1.18
C LYS A 265 -33.69 -7.02 -0.13
N MET A 266 -32.95 -6.45 0.82
CA MET A 266 -32.40 -7.17 1.96
C MET A 266 -33.50 -7.75 2.85
N ALA A 267 -34.58 -7.00 3.10
CA ALA A 267 -35.74 -7.47 3.86
C ALA A 267 -36.46 -8.65 3.19
N GLN A 268 -36.53 -8.66 1.86
CA GLN A 268 -37.07 -9.79 1.09
C GLN A 268 -36.20 -11.04 1.23
N THR A 269 -34.88 -10.88 1.21
CA THR A 269 -33.92 -12.00 1.35
C THR A 269 -33.84 -12.52 2.79
N ALA A 270 -34.01 -11.65 3.78
CA ALA A 270 -33.91 -11.99 5.21
C ALA A 270 -35.16 -11.50 5.98
N PRO A 271 -36.33 -12.14 5.81
CA PRO A 271 -37.59 -11.66 6.39
C PRO A 271 -37.58 -11.57 7.92
N LYS A 272 -36.84 -12.46 8.59
CA LYS A 272 -36.73 -12.49 10.06
C LYS A 272 -35.68 -11.52 10.63
N ALA A 273 -34.79 -10.98 9.80
CA ALA A 273 -33.82 -9.99 10.26
C ALA A 273 -34.50 -8.64 10.39
N SER A 274 -34.27 -7.89 11.46
CA SER A 274 -34.71 -6.50 11.62
C SER A 274 -33.79 -5.54 10.85
N ILE A 275 -34.36 -4.72 9.98
CA ILE A 275 -33.63 -3.82 9.07
C ILE A 275 -34.15 -2.39 9.26
N LYS A 276 -33.24 -1.51 9.65
CA LYS A 276 -33.51 -0.10 9.96
C LYS A 276 -32.51 0.78 9.21
N PHE A 277 -32.89 1.94 8.68
CA PHE A 277 -31.91 2.84 8.04
C PHE A 277 -32.15 4.31 8.34
N ILE A 278 -31.10 5.11 8.29
CA ILE A 278 -31.17 6.57 8.33
C ILE A 278 -30.46 7.15 7.12
N VAL A 279 -31.11 8.09 6.43
CA VAL A 279 -30.50 8.93 5.40
C VAL A 279 -30.28 10.32 5.99
N ARG A 280 -29.05 10.83 5.88
CA ARG A 280 -28.64 12.16 6.35
C ARG A 280 -28.34 13.01 5.13
N LEU A 281 -29.14 14.05 4.90
CA LEU A 281 -28.90 14.99 3.82
C LEU A 281 -27.95 16.08 4.32
N ASN A 282 -26.87 16.32 3.57
CA ASN A 282 -25.93 17.40 3.88
C ASN A 282 -26.45 18.73 3.33
N GLN A 283 -25.93 19.83 3.88
CA GLN A 283 -26.25 21.20 3.47
C GLN A 283 -25.60 21.60 2.15
N ASP A 284 -24.50 20.93 1.83
CA ASP A 284 -23.59 21.25 0.75
C ASP A 284 -23.92 20.30 -0.40
N GLU A 285 -24.46 20.80 -1.52
CA GLU A 285 -24.80 19.98 -2.69
C GLU A 285 -23.58 19.22 -3.24
N GLU A 286 -22.37 19.69 -2.91
CA GLU A 286 -21.11 19.04 -3.25
C GLU A 286 -20.75 17.84 -2.37
N ARG A 287 -21.40 17.67 -1.20
CA ARG A 287 -21.17 16.51 -0.32
C ARG A 287 -22.35 15.54 -0.41
N PRO A 288 -22.14 14.32 -0.91
CA PRO A 288 -23.23 13.34 -0.99
C PRO A 288 -23.83 13.12 0.41
N GLY A 289 -25.13 12.82 0.46
CA GLY A 289 -25.79 12.40 1.69
C GLY A 289 -25.09 11.19 2.30
N GLN A 290 -25.40 10.89 3.56
CA GLN A 290 -24.92 9.67 4.21
C GLN A 290 -26.08 8.72 4.49
N GLY A 291 -26.01 7.52 3.95
CA GLY A 291 -26.95 6.45 4.24
C GLY A 291 -26.37 5.44 5.22
N ILE A 292 -26.98 5.22 6.38
CA ILE A 292 -26.54 4.21 7.35
C ILE A 292 -27.66 3.19 7.57
N LEU A 293 -27.32 1.91 7.45
CA LEU A 293 -28.19 0.77 7.70
C LEU A 293 -27.84 0.13 9.05
N ARG A 294 -28.84 -0.38 9.77
CA ARG A 294 -28.75 -1.29 10.91
C ARG A 294 -29.42 -2.60 10.53
N ILE A 295 -28.71 -3.71 10.69
CA ILE A 295 -29.21 -5.07 10.47
C ILE A 295 -29.06 -5.87 11.75
N ALA A 296 -30.13 -6.49 12.24
CA ALA A 296 -30.09 -7.37 13.41
C ALA A 296 -30.82 -8.69 13.14
N PHE A 297 -30.19 -9.82 13.42
CA PHE A 297 -30.80 -11.15 13.29
C PHE A 297 -31.48 -11.56 14.61
N ASP A 298 -32.47 -10.77 15.02
CA ASP A 298 -33.21 -10.93 16.29
C ASP A 298 -34.53 -11.73 16.15
N GLY A 299 -34.88 -12.17 14.94
CA GLY A 299 -36.09 -12.93 14.66
C GLY A 299 -37.38 -12.11 14.63
N LYS A 300 -37.30 -10.79 14.83
CA LYS A 300 -38.48 -9.91 14.93
C LYS A 300 -38.96 -9.38 13.59
N GLY A 301 -38.07 -9.30 12.60
CA GLY A 301 -38.43 -8.74 11.29
C GLY A 301 -38.86 -7.27 11.34
N GLU A 302 -38.39 -6.49 12.32
CA GLU A 302 -38.76 -5.07 12.44
C GLU A 302 -38.20 -4.25 11.27
N ARG A 303 -38.94 -3.24 10.84
CA ARG A 303 -38.61 -2.39 9.70
C ARG A 303 -38.69 -0.93 10.14
N GLY A 304 -37.76 -0.09 9.69
CA GLY A 304 -37.88 1.36 9.86
C GLY A 304 -36.93 2.17 8.98
N GLY A 305 -37.38 3.34 8.56
CA GLY A 305 -36.58 4.30 7.82
C GLY A 305 -36.66 5.66 8.48
N TRP A 306 -35.57 6.42 8.50
CA TRP A 306 -35.54 7.79 8.99
C TRP A 306 -34.81 8.70 8.00
N LEU A 307 -35.27 9.94 7.89
CA LEU A 307 -34.63 11.00 7.12
C LEU A 307 -34.22 12.12 8.07
N LYS A 308 -32.92 12.42 8.11
CA LYS A 308 -32.38 13.58 8.82
C LYS A 308 -32.02 14.65 7.80
N ARG A 309 -32.88 15.67 7.69
CA ARG A 309 -32.61 16.85 6.87
C ARG A 309 -31.60 17.76 7.56
N PHE A 310 -30.89 18.55 6.76
CA PHE A 310 -30.00 19.56 7.31
C PHE A 310 -30.77 20.56 8.20
N GLY A 311 -30.14 20.98 9.31
CA GLY A 311 -30.73 21.95 10.26
C GLY A 311 -31.79 21.37 11.19
N VAL A 312 -32.26 20.14 10.96
CA VAL A 312 -33.24 19.47 11.81
C VAL A 312 -32.54 18.66 12.90
N ALA A 313 -32.96 18.87 14.15
CA ALA A 313 -32.35 18.23 15.31
C ALA A 313 -32.51 16.71 15.30
N ALA A 314 -33.72 16.22 14.97
CA ALA A 314 -34.09 14.82 14.97
C ALA A 314 -34.34 14.30 13.55
N ALA A 315 -34.20 12.98 13.36
CA ALA A 315 -34.56 12.33 12.12
C ALA A 315 -36.05 11.97 12.13
N GLU A 316 -36.74 12.19 11.01
CA GLU A 316 -38.17 11.95 10.88
C GLU A 316 -38.42 10.56 10.29
N PRO A 317 -39.43 9.81 10.78
CA PRO A 317 -39.73 8.49 10.24
C PRO A 317 -40.24 8.59 8.81
N VAL A 318 -39.69 7.73 7.96
CA VAL A 318 -40.12 7.54 6.59
C VAL A 318 -41.13 6.39 6.57
N LYS A 319 -42.34 6.63 6.08
CA LYS A 319 -43.38 5.59 5.94
C LYS A 319 -43.41 4.96 4.54
N TRP A 320 -43.06 5.73 3.51
CA TRP A 320 -43.20 5.34 2.10
C TRP A 320 -42.20 4.29 1.62
N TRP A 321 -41.17 3.97 2.40
CA TRP A 321 -40.11 3.07 1.95
C TRP A 321 -40.50 1.60 1.97
N GLU A 322 -41.58 1.22 2.67
CA GLU A 322 -42.11 -0.14 2.59
C GLU A 322 -43.00 -0.32 1.34
N ASP A 323 -43.67 0.76 0.90
CA ASP A 323 -44.72 0.71 -0.13
C ASP A 323 -44.24 1.02 -1.56
N ALA A 324 -43.14 1.76 -1.75
CA ALA A 324 -42.80 2.28 -3.08
C ALA A 324 -41.99 1.31 -3.99
N GLY A 325 -42.39 1.13 -5.26
CA GLY A 325 -41.42 0.76 -6.31
C GLY A 325 -40.32 1.84 -6.45
N ARG A 326 -39.25 1.60 -7.22
CA ARG A 326 -38.10 2.52 -7.41
C ARG A 326 -38.43 3.97 -7.87
N SER A 327 -39.69 4.37 -7.99
CA SER A 327 -40.14 5.51 -8.79
C SER A 327 -40.79 6.68 -8.04
N SER A 328 -40.84 6.73 -6.70
CA SER A 328 -41.62 7.79 -6.01
C SER A 328 -40.82 8.87 -5.27
N LEU A 329 -39.50 8.96 -5.44
CA LEU A 329 -38.68 9.95 -4.71
C LEU A 329 -38.14 11.11 -5.56
N ALA A 330 -38.40 11.10 -6.87
CA ALA A 330 -38.08 12.22 -7.75
C ALA A 330 -39.32 13.11 -7.96
N ARG A 331 -39.87 13.64 -6.87
CA ARG A 331 -40.76 14.82 -6.86
C ARG A 331 -40.60 15.57 -5.56
#